data_AF-A0A961MNK4-F1
#
_entry.id   AF-A0A961MNK4-F1
#
_cell.length_a   1.000
_cell.length_b   1.000
_cell.length_c   1.000
_cell.angle_alpha   90.00
_cell.angle_beta   90.00
_cell.angle_gamma   90.00
#
_symmetry.space_group_name_H-M   'P 1'
#
loop_
_entity.id
_entity.type
_entity.pdbx_description
1 polymer ?
#
loop_
_entity_poly.entity_id
_entity_poly.type
_entity_poly.pdbx_seq_one_letter_code
_entity_poly.pdbx_strand_id
1 'polypeptide(L)'
;ATIRQMRDVSEIQSPLVAQLQKILERGAAAGAFRGGVDPVDLYIAIASLCYFPISNQHTLRVVFDCPIDAEWLARRERDTAEMVLGFLRPRESVNV
;
A
#
# COMPACT_ATOMS: atom_id res chain seq x y z
N ALA A 1 -26.50 0.45 -12.58
CA ALA A 1 -26.75 -0.74 -11.75
C ALA A 1 -25.57 -0.90 -10.80
N THR A 2 -25.83 -0.69 -9.52
CA THR A 2 -24.83 -0.31 -8.52
C THR A 2 -24.13 -1.56 -7.99
N ILE A 3 -22.79 -1.56 -7.97
CA ILE A 3 -21.89 -2.61 -7.43
C ILE A 3 -22.39 -3.19 -6.08
N ARG A 4 -23.15 -2.40 -5.33
CA ARG A 4 -23.90 -2.76 -4.11
C ARG A 4 -24.83 -3.98 -4.21
N GLN A 5 -25.25 -4.42 -5.40
CA GLN A 5 -26.18 -5.54 -5.59
C GLN A 5 -25.52 -6.90 -5.87
N MET A 6 -24.20 -6.97 -5.99
CA MET A 6 -23.52 -8.26 -6.09
C MET A 6 -23.51 -8.92 -4.71
N ARG A 7 -24.37 -9.94 -4.55
CA ARG A 7 -24.26 -10.92 -3.46
C ARG A 7 -22.83 -11.47 -3.51
N ASP A 8 -22.13 -11.33 -2.39
CA ASP A 8 -20.70 -11.61 -2.19
C ASP A 8 -19.69 -10.61 -2.76
N VAL A 9 -19.72 -9.37 -2.27
CA VAL A 9 -18.58 -8.43 -2.41
C VAL A 9 -17.29 -9.00 -1.76
N SER A 10 -17.43 -9.88 -0.77
CA SER A 10 -16.35 -10.64 -0.13
C SER A 10 -15.59 -11.56 -1.08
N GLU A 11 -16.24 -12.15 -2.09
CA GLU A 11 -15.58 -13.03 -3.06
C GLU A 11 -14.78 -12.25 -4.14
N ILE A 12 -14.92 -10.92 -4.20
CA ILE A 12 -14.17 -10.04 -5.10
C ILE A 12 -12.83 -9.63 -4.47
N GLN A 13 -12.42 -10.24 -3.35
CA GLN A 13 -11.08 -9.98 -2.81
C GLN A 13 -10.04 -10.54 -3.77
N SER A 14 -9.30 -9.62 -4.42
CA SER A 14 -8.18 -9.96 -5.30
C SER A 14 -7.24 -10.96 -4.61
N PRO A 15 -6.74 -12.01 -5.29
CA PRO A 15 -5.75 -12.94 -4.74
C PRO A 15 -4.57 -12.24 -4.05
N LEU A 16 -4.23 -11.04 -4.53
CA LEU A 16 -3.21 -10.16 -3.95
C LEU A 16 -3.55 -9.74 -2.51
N VAL A 17 -4.79 -9.34 -2.22
CA VAL A 17 -5.24 -8.93 -0.88
C VAL A 17 -5.17 -10.12 0.07
N ALA A 18 -5.61 -11.29 -0.38
CA ALA A 18 -5.54 -12.52 0.41
C ALA A 18 -4.08 -12.93 0.73
N GLN A 19 -3.16 -12.73 -0.20
CA GLN A 19 -1.73 -12.91 0.05
C GLN A 19 -1.17 -11.88 1.04
N LEU A 20 -1.56 -10.62 0.88
CA LEU A 20 -1.14 -9.54 1.77
C LEU A 20 -1.61 -9.80 3.20
N GLN A 21 -2.85 -10.25 3.38
CA GLN A 21 -3.38 -10.66 4.68
C GLN A 21 -2.48 -11.72 5.34
N LYS A 22 -2.14 -12.81 4.64
CA LYS A 22 -1.26 -13.86 5.16
C LYS A 22 0.13 -13.33 5.54
N ILE A 23 0.67 -12.38 4.78
CA ILE A 23 1.96 -11.74 5.07
C ILE A 23 1.86 -10.91 6.35
N LEU A 24 0.80 -10.11 6.49
CA LEU A 24 0.56 -9.27 7.66
C LEU A 24 0.36 -10.11 8.93
N GLU A 25 -0.46 -11.16 8.86
CA GLU A 25 -0.71 -12.09 9.96
C GLU A 25 0.59 -12.75 10.44
N ARG A 26 1.40 -13.27 9.49
CA ARG A 26 2.70 -13.88 9.82
C ARG A 26 3.67 -12.87 10.43
N GLY A 27 3.75 -11.66 9.88
CA GLY A 27 4.62 -10.61 10.40
C GLY A 27 4.21 -10.15 11.80
N ALA A 28 2.91 -10.03 12.06
CA ALA A 28 2.37 -9.69 13.37
C ALA A 28 2.65 -10.81 14.39
N ALA A 29 2.43 -12.07 14.03
CA ALA A 29 2.72 -13.22 14.89
C ALA A 29 4.22 -13.34 15.24
N ALA A 30 5.10 -12.93 14.32
CA ALA A 30 6.55 -12.90 14.53
C ALA A 30 7.04 -11.64 15.26
N GLY A 31 6.15 -10.69 15.60
CA GLY A 31 6.52 -9.39 16.18
C GLY A 31 7.30 -8.49 15.22
N ALA A 32 7.37 -8.83 13.93
CA ALA A 32 8.05 -8.05 12.91
C ALA A 32 7.18 -6.91 12.37
N PHE A 33 5.85 -7.08 12.39
CA PHE A 33 4.89 -6.04 12.02
C PHE A 33 3.95 -5.72 13.18
N ARG A 34 3.40 -4.51 13.20
CA ARG A 34 2.29 -4.17 14.08
C ARG A 34 1.03 -4.95 13.71
N GLY A 35 0.23 -5.29 14.71
CA GLY A 35 -1.12 -5.84 14.51
C GLY A 35 -2.13 -4.76 14.08
N GLY A 36 -3.34 -5.22 13.72
CA GLY A 36 -4.48 -4.34 13.44
C GLY A 36 -4.40 -3.56 12.12
N VAL A 37 -3.65 -4.05 11.14
CA VAL A 37 -3.60 -3.48 9.79
C VAL A 37 -4.57 -4.24 8.91
N ASP A 38 -5.54 -3.52 8.34
CA ASP A 38 -6.44 -4.08 7.33
C ASP A 38 -5.69 -4.26 5.99
N PRO A 39 -5.70 -5.47 5.38
CA PRO A 39 -4.99 -5.74 4.14
C PRO A 39 -5.56 -4.98 2.93
N VAL A 40 -6.86 -4.68 2.90
CA VAL A 40 -7.49 -3.91 1.83
C VAL A 40 -7.02 -2.46 1.90
N ASP A 41 -7.04 -1.85 3.08
CA ASP A 41 -6.57 -0.47 3.26
C ASP A 41 -5.09 -0.33 2.91
N LEU A 42 -4.26 -1.29 3.33
CA LEU A 42 -2.85 -1.30 2.99
C LEU A 42 -2.63 -1.43 1.48
N TYR A 43 -3.37 -2.31 0.82
CA TYR A 43 -3.30 -2.46 -0.63
C TYR A 43 -3.69 -1.16 -1.35
N ILE A 44 -4.79 -0.51 -0.94
CA ILE A 44 -5.24 0.77 -1.52
C ILE A 44 -4.16 1.84 -1.34
N ALA A 45 -3.50 1.90 -0.18
CA ALA A 45 -2.41 2.83 0.06
C ALA A 45 -1.21 2.56 -0.89
N ILE A 46 -0.77 1.31 -1.03
CA ILE A 46 0.31 0.91 -1.95
C ILE A 46 -0.05 1.29 -3.38
N ALA A 47 -1.25 0.90 -3.84
CA ALA A 47 -1.73 1.21 -5.18
C ALA A 47 -1.78 2.72 -5.44
N SER A 48 -2.22 3.51 -4.45
CA SER A 48 -2.27 4.97 -4.54
C SER A 48 -0.86 5.58 -4.69
N LEU A 49 0.10 5.13 -3.89
CA LEU A 49 1.48 5.61 -3.93
C LEU A 49 2.16 5.32 -5.28
N CYS A 50 1.89 4.16 -5.86
CA CYS A 50 2.45 3.74 -7.14
C CYS A 50 1.73 4.37 -8.34
N TYR A 51 0.40 4.49 -8.31
CA TYR A 51 -0.40 4.94 -9.45
C TYR A 51 -0.46 6.46 -9.57
N PHE A 52 -0.37 7.20 -8.47
CA PHE A 52 -0.47 8.67 -8.49
C PHE A 52 0.58 9.34 -9.40
N PRO A 53 1.89 9.00 -9.34
CA PRO A 53 2.89 9.58 -10.24
C PRO A 53 2.62 9.30 -11.72
N ILE A 54 2.09 8.12 -12.03
CA ILE A 54 1.82 7.68 -13.40
C ILE A 54 0.59 8.38 -13.97
N SER A 55 -0.52 8.36 -13.23
CA SER A 55 -1.78 8.98 -13.65
C SER A 55 -1.71 10.50 -13.75
N ASN A 56 -0.81 11.14 -13.01
CA ASN A 56 -0.66 12.60 -12.97
C ASN A 56 0.66 13.08 -13.58
N GLN A 57 1.33 12.25 -14.40
CA GLN A 57 2.70 12.52 -14.86
C GLN A 57 2.84 13.88 -15.57
N HIS A 58 1.84 14.29 -16.37
CA HIS A 58 1.87 15.56 -17.09
C HIS A 58 1.82 16.75 -16.13
N THR A 59 0.90 16.71 -15.15
CA THR A 59 0.77 17.75 -14.14
C THR A 59 2.02 17.83 -13.27
N LEU A 60 2.53 16.69 -12.81
CA LEU A 60 3.69 16.65 -11.92
C LEU A 60 4.98 17.12 -12.60
N ARG A 61 5.17 16.78 -13.88
CA ARG A 61 6.29 17.28 -14.69
C ARG A 61 6.25 18.81 -14.84
N VAL A 62 5.09 19.39 -15.09
CA VAL A 62 4.97 20.84 -15.34
C VAL A 62 4.98 21.65 -14.05
N VAL A 63 4.25 21.21 -13.02
CA VAL A 63 4.03 22.00 -11.80
C VAL A 63 5.18 21.86 -10.81
N PHE A 64 5.78 20.67 -10.72
CA PHE A 64 6.80 20.35 -9.71
C PHE A 64 8.17 20.01 -10.30
N ASP A 65 8.36 20.20 -11.62
CA ASP A 65 9.59 19.84 -12.34
C ASP A 65 10.05 18.39 -12.07
N CYS A 66 9.07 17.49 -11.90
CA CYS A 66 9.34 16.10 -11.55
C CYS A 66 9.62 15.29 -12.84
N PRO A 67 10.81 14.70 -13.04
CA PRO A 67 11.18 14.08 -14.31
C PRO A 67 10.30 12.86 -14.68
N ILE A 68 9.89 12.07 -13.69
CA ILE A 68 9.10 10.82 -13.85
C ILE A 68 9.66 9.98 -15.02
N ASP A 69 10.95 9.68 -14.94
CA ASP A 69 11.65 8.75 -15.83
C ASP A 69 11.90 7.42 -15.12
N ALA A 70 12.58 6.49 -15.78
CA ALA A 70 12.86 5.16 -15.23
C ALA A 70 13.68 5.22 -13.93
N GLU A 71 14.64 6.14 -13.82
CA GLU A 71 15.48 6.27 -12.63
C GLU A 71 14.69 6.82 -11.45
N TRP A 72 13.88 7.86 -11.70
CA TRP A 72 12.99 8.44 -10.71
C TRP A 72 11.96 7.43 -10.22
N LEU A 73 11.35 6.65 -11.12
CA LEU A 73 10.39 5.61 -10.75
C LEU A 73 11.05 4.49 -9.92
N ALA A 74 12.26 4.06 -10.26
CA ALA A 74 12.99 3.06 -9.48
C ALA A 74 13.33 3.57 -8.06
N ARG A 75 13.67 4.86 -7.92
CA ARG A 75 13.83 5.48 -6.60
C ARG A 75 12.51 5.56 -5.85
N ARG A 76 11.44 6.01 -6.51
CA ARG A 76 10.11 6.13 -5.92
C ARG A 76 9.57 4.78 -5.44
N GLU A 77 9.87 3.69 -6.15
CA GLU A 77 9.55 2.31 -5.73
C GLU A 77 10.21 1.98 -4.39
N ARG A 78 11.53 2.22 -4.27
CA ARG A 78 12.28 1.98 -3.03
C ARG A 78 11.73 2.81 -1.87
N ASP A 79 11.50 4.10 -2.09
CA ASP A 79 10.98 5.01 -1.07
C ASP A 79 9.56 4.58 -0.64
N THR A 80 8.73 4.13 -1.58
CA THR A 80 7.40 3.60 -1.28
C THR A 80 7.48 2.35 -0.41
N ALA A 81 8.37 1.41 -0.76
CA ALA A 81 8.58 0.20 0.03
C ALA A 81 9.06 0.54 1.45
N GLU A 82 10.00 1.49 1.59
CA GLU A 82 10.47 1.96 2.88
C GLU A 82 9.34 2.60 3.72
N MET A 83 8.51 3.46 3.11
CA MET A 83 7.36 4.07 3.78
C MET A 83 6.37 3.02 4.27
N VAL A 84 6.05 2.02 3.43
CA VAL A 84 5.13 0.93 3.77
C VAL A 84 5.69 0.09 4.92
N LEU A 85 6.96 -0.30 4.85
CA LEU A 85 7.62 -1.05 5.92
C LEU A 85 7.74 -0.23 7.21
N GLY A 86 8.01 1.06 7.10
CA GLY A 86 8.03 2.01 8.22
C GLY A 86 6.67 2.09 8.93
N PHE A 87 5.58 2.18 8.16
CA PHE A 87 4.22 2.14 8.68
C PHE A 87 3.90 0.82 9.39
N LEU A 88 4.40 -0.30 8.87
CA LEU A 88 4.19 -1.64 9.43
C LEU A 88 5.06 -1.92 10.67
N ARG A 89 6.02 -1.05 11.03
CA ARG A 89 6.88 -1.29 12.20
C ARG A 89 6.03 -1.57 13.45
N PRO A 90 6.46 -2.52 14.31
CA PRO A 90 5.82 -2.76 15.59
C PRO A 90 5.73 -1.46 16.39
N ARG A 91 4.59 -1.21 17.03
CA ARG A 91 4.51 -0.11 17.99
C ARG A 91 5.24 -0.55 19.24
N GLU A 92 6.20 0.25 19.69
CA GLU A 92 6.78 0.05 21.02
C GLU A 92 5.64 0.11 22.04
N SER A 93 5.61 -0.88 22.94
CA SER A 93 4.76 -0.84 24.11
C SER A 93 5.20 0.39 24.92
N VAL A 94 4.42 1.45 24.89
CA VAL A 94 4.57 2.52 25.89
C VAL A 94 4.19 1.88 27.22
N ASN A 95 5.18 1.45 28.00
CA ASN A 95 4.97 1.12 29.41
C ASN A 95 4.61 2.43 30.11
N VAL A 96 3.31 2.66 30.30
CA VAL A 96 2.77 3.63 31.27
C VAL A 96 2.47 2.88 32.55
#